data_AF-Q54FK2-F1
#
_entry.id   AF-Q54FK2-F1
#
_cell.length_a   1.000
_cell.length_b   1.000
_cell.length_c   1.000
_cell.angle_alpha   90.00
_cell.angle_beta   90.00
_cell.angle_gamma   90.00
#
_symmetry.space_group_name_H-M   'P 1'
#
loop_
_entity.id
_entity.type
_entity.pdbx_description
1 polymer ?
#
loop_
_entity_poly.entity_id
_entity_poly.type
_entity_poly.pdbx_seq_one_letter_code
_entity_poly.pdbx_strand_id
1 'polypeptide(L)'
;MLGDYRSGKTAIFNEIVGRKFGSYTNPSTFDYFYKEIMVDNELVGCNIWDTAGHEKFTTNLNKSFYRDVNCCVLCFDLHFEDSFKNLNKWMNEFHSKCLENGLENMELLPPFVLIGTKSDIPRTDISISNERIEQWCKNIEGQGIIDKVHYFETSAKLSQNIIMPFNTITKLALNYSNSIQKIK
;
A
#
# COMPACT_ATOMS: atom_id res chain seq x y z
N MET A 1 3.90 -3.56 -0.13
CA MET A 1 2.47 -3.44 0.20
C MET A 1 2.27 -3.90 1.63
N LEU A 2 1.49 -3.22 2.47
CA LEU A 2 1.27 -3.53 3.90
C LEU A 2 -0.22 -3.68 4.22
N GLY A 3 -0.54 -4.34 5.33
CA GLY A 3 -1.91 -4.63 5.76
C GLY A 3 -2.09 -6.07 6.26
N ASP A 4 -3.23 -6.35 6.87
CA ASP A 4 -3.50 -7.63 7.53
C ASP A 4 -3.45 -8.85 6.60
N TYR A 5 -3.31 -10.03 7.20
CA TYR A 5 -3.50 -11.29 6.49
C TYR A 5 -4.90 -11.33 5.85
N ARG A 6 -4.98 -11.78 4.58
CA ARG A 6 -6.22 -11.83 3.77
C ARG A 6 -6.85 -10.49 3.41
N SER A 7 -6.16 -9.37 3.66
CA SER A 7 -6.60 -8.03 3.23
C SER A 7 -6.57 -7.81 1.71
N GLY A 8 -6.08 -8.77 0.91
CA GLY A 8 -6.09 -8.70 -0.56
C GLY A 8 -4.78 -8.22 -1.22
N LYS A 9 -3.71 -7.96 -0.47
CA LYS A 9 -2.39 -7.52 -0.99
C LYS A 9 -1.88 -8.36 -2.14
N THR A 10 -1.67 -9.65 -1.92
CA THR A 10 -1.16 -10.60 -2.93
C THR A 10 -2.05 -10.67 -4.17
N ALA A 11 -3.36 -10.51 -4.02
CA ALA A 11 -4.27 -10.50 -5.16
C ALA A 11 -4.09 -9.24 -6.02
N ILE A 12 -3.99 -8.07 -5.39
CA ILE A 12 -3.68 -6.81 -6.08
C ILE A 12 -2.28 -6.86 -6.71
N PHE A 13 -1.28 -7.36 -5.99
CA PHE A 13 0.06 -7.55 -6.52
C PHE A 13 0.03 -8.39 -7.80
N ASN A 14 -0.60 -9.57 -7.76
CA ASN A 14 -0.72 -10.46 -8.91
C ASN A 14 -1.40 -9.77 -10.10
N GLU A 15 -2.43 -8.97 -9.83
CA GLU A 15 -3.13 -8.22 -10.87
C GLU A 15 -2.24 -7.13 -11.49
N ILE A 16 -1.48 -6.38 -10.66
CA ILE A 16 -0.53 -5.38 -11.15
C ILE A 16 0.54 -6.03 -12.03
N VAL A 17 1.03 -7.22 -11.68
CA VAL A 17 2.11 -7.90 -12.42
C VAL A 17 1.59 -8.75 -13.60
N GLY A 18 0.27 -8.79 -13.83
CA GLY A 18 -0.34 -9.51 -14.95
C GLY A 18 -0.44 -11.04 -14.75
N ARG A 19 -0.41 -11.52 -13.52
CA ARG A 19 -0.65 -12.93 -13.17
C ARG A 19 -2.15 -13.17 -13.06
N LYS A 20 -2.64 -14.31 -13.58
CA LYS A 20 -4.06 -14.65 -13.50
C LYS A 20 -4.53 -14.71 -12.05
N PHE A 21 -5.64 -14.06 -11.74
CA PHE A 21 -6.26 -14.17 -10.43
C PHE A 21 -6.49 -15.63 -10.05
N GLY A 22 -6.06 -16.02 -8.86
CA GLY A 22 -6.17 -17.40 -8.34
C GLY A 22 -5.07 -18.37 -8.77
N SER A 23 -4.14 -17.99 -9.65
CA SER A 23 -3.04 -18.89 -10.06
C SER A 23 -1.93 -19.05 -9.01
N TYR A 24 -1.94 -18.22 -7.96
CA TYR A 24 -1.00 -18.27 -6.84
C TYR A 24 -1.77 -18.47 -5.55
N THR A 25 -1.68 -19.68 -4.99
CA THR A 25 -2.38 -20.08 -3.76
C THR A 25 -1.45 -20.25 -2.57
N ASN A 26 -0.13 -20.20 -2.78
CA ASN A 26 0.83 -20.34 -1.70
C ASN A 26 0.85 -19.06 -0.85
N PRO A 27 0.77 -19.17 0.49
CA PRO A 27 0.98 -18.03 1.37
C PRO A 27 2.40 -17.50 1.18
N SER A 28 2.55 -16.38 0.47
CA SER A 28 3.84 -15.74 0.25
C SER A 28 4.35 -15.18 1.59
N THR A 29 5.56 -15.57 2.02
CA THR A 29 6.29 -14.84 3.07
C THR A 29 6.62 -13.43 2.56
N PHE A 30 7.05 -13.36 1.30
CA PHE A 30 7.17 -12.15 0.48
C PHE A 30 7.24 -12.56 -1.00
N ASP A 31 6.91 -11.65 -1.92
CA ASP A 31 7.11 -11.80 -3.36
C ASP A 31 7.62 -10.47 -3.95
N TYR A 32 8.32 -10.54 -5.09
CA TYR A 32 8.97 -9.40 -5.73
C TYR A 32 8.73 -9.41 -7.24
N PHE A 33 8.49 -8.23 -7.81
CA PHE A 33 8.40 -8.06 -9.25
C PHE A 33 8.91 -6.70 -9.69
N TYR A 34 9.67 -6.67 -10.78
CA TYR A 34 10.05 -5.45 -11.48
C TYR A 34 9.10 -5.20 -12.65
N LYS A 35 8.52 -4.00 -12.72
CA LYS A 35 7.65 -3.60 -13.82
C LYS A 35 7.98 -2.20 -14.29
N GLU A 36 8.13 -2.03 -15.60
CA GLU A 36 8.24 -0.71 -16.23
C GLU A 36 6.85 -0.19 -16.58
N ILE A 37 6.60 1.08 -16.28
CA ILE A 37 5.35 1.76 -16.61
C ILE A 37 5.65 3.15 -17.15
N MET A 38 4.88 3.55 -18.17
CA MET A 38 4.93 4.90 -18.73
C MET A 38 4.04 5.82 -17.89
N VAL A 39 4.63 6.83 -17.26
CA VAL A 39 3.93 7.83 -16.46
C VAL A 39 4.39 9.21 -16.89
N ASP A 40 3.46 10.05 -17.35
CA ASP A 40 3.76 11.42 -17.82
C ASP A 40 4.88 11.46 -18.87
N ASN A 41 4.92 10.48 -19.78
CA ASN A 41 5.94 10.25 -20.82
C ASN A 41 7.35 9.86 -20.30
N GLU A 42 7.48 9.53 -19.01
CA GLU A 42 8.72 8.99 -18.42
C GLU A 42 8.58 7.50 -18.11
N LEU A 43 9.58 6.71 -18.51
CA LEU A 43 9.59 5.26 -18.28
C LEU A 43 10.11 5.00 -16.88
N VAL A 44 9.22 4.59 -15.98
CA VAL A 44 9.53 4.40 -14.56
C VAL A 44 9.64 2.91 -14.27
N GLY A 45 10.83 2.47 -13.86
CA GLY A 45 11.07 1.13 -13.33
C GLY A 45 10.57 1.01 -11.89
N CYS A 46 9.55 0.18 -11.66
CA CYS A 46 8.93 -0.03 -10.35
C CYS A 46 9.38 -1.36 -9.75
N ASN A 47 10.00 -1.29 -8.57
CA ASN A 47 10.30 -2.45 -7.72
C ASN A 47 9.13 -2.68 -6.76
N ILE A 48 8.35 -3.73 -6.97
CA ILE A 48 7.11 -3.99 -6.23
C ILE A 48 7.33 -5.16 -5.28
N TRP A 49 6.99 -4.96 -4.02
CA TRP A 49 7.11 -5.95 -2.96
C TRP A 49 5.74 -6.32 -2.38
N ASP A 50 5.35 -7.58 -2.48
CA ASP A 50 4.26 -8.17 -1.71
C ASP A 50 4.83 -8.72 -0.40
N THR A 51 4.21 -8.41 0.73
CA THR A 51 4.65 -8.86 2.05
C THR A 51 3.59 -9.72 2.71
N ALA A 52 4.02 -10.67 3.55
CA ALA A 52 3.10 -11.37 4.42
C ALA A 52 2.39 -10.39 5.38
N GLY A 53 1.06 -10.53 5.48
CA GLY A 53 0.24 -9.77 6.42
C GLY A 53 0.07 -10.42 7.80
N HIS A 54 0.77 -11.53 8.07
CA HIS A 54 0.64 -12.22 9.34
C HIS A 54 1.68 -11.68 10.32
N GLU A 55 1.25 -11.26 11.51
CA GLU A 55 2.07 -10.53 12.48
C GLU A 55 3.36 -11.27 12.88
N LYS A 56 3.29 -12.61 12.90
CA LYS A 56 4.46 -13.49 13.15
C LYS A 56 5.57 -13.36 12.10
N PHE A 57 5.25 -12.89 10.89
CA PHE A 57 6.24 -12.56 9.85
C PHE A 57 6.59 -11.07 9.86
N THR A 58 5.73 -10.23 10.41
CA THR A 58 5.91 -8.79 10.51
C THR A 58 7.06 -8.40 11.45
N THR A 59 7.19 -9.06 12.61
CA THR A 59 8.28 -8.77 13.57
C THR A 59 9.69 -9.00 13.02
N ASN A 60 9.81 -9.81 11.96
CA ASN A 60 11.07 -10.11 11.27
C ASN A 60 11.06 -9.71 9.80
N LEU A 61 10.12 -8.86 9.35
CA LEU A 61 10.24 -8.24 8.03
C LEU A 61 11.62 -7.58 8.01
N ASN A 62 12.48 -8.13 7.16
CA ASN A 62 13.87 -7.72 7.07
C ASN A 62 13.88 -6.20 6.90
N LYS A 63 14.59 -5.47 7.78
CA LYS A 63 14.64 -4.00 7.76
C LYS A 63 14.91 -3.47 6.34
N SER A 64 15.55 -4.29 5.50
CA SER A 64 15.72 -4.09 4.06
C SER A 64 14.45 -3.77 3.27
N PHE A 65 13.27 -4.32 3.60
CA PHE A 65 12.02 -4.04 2.87
C PHE A 65 11.52 -2.61 3.06
N TYR A 66 11.89 -2.00 4.18
CA TYR A 66 11.54 -0.61 4.51
C TYR A 66 12.63 0.37 4.08
N ARG A 67 13.79 -0.13 3.65
CA ARG A 67 14.88 0.68 3.13
C ARG A 67 14.55 1.13 1.70
N ASP A 68 14.84 2.39 1.40
CA ASP A 68 14.66 3.00 0.08
C ASP A 68 13.24 2.87 -0.49
N VAL A 69 12.22 2.72 0.37
CA VAL A 69 10.82 2.74 -0.05
C VAL A 69 10.48 4.14 -0.55
N ASN A 70 9.94 4.23 -1.77
CA ASN A 70 9.47 5.50 -2.33
C ASN A 70 7.97 5.73 -2.18
N CYS A 71 7.18 4.67 -1.99
CA CYS A 71 5.75 4.76 -1.67
C CYS A 71 5.28 3.47 -0.99
N CYS A 72 4.44 3.60 0.03
CA CYS A 72 3.75 2.47 0.65
C CYS A 72 2.35 2.28 0.04
N VAL A 73 1.88 1.04 -0.01
CA VAL A 73 0.50 0.71 -0.38
C VAL A 73 -0.12 0.00 0.79
N LEU A 74 -1.08 0.64 1.43
CA LEU A 74 -1.74 0.16 2.63
C LEU A 74 -3.10 -0.42 2.27
N CYS A 75 -3.29 -1.72 2.51
CA CYS A 75 -4.46 -2.47 2.05
C CYS A 75 -5.31 -2.98 3.21
N PHE A 76 -6.63 -2.79 3.12
CA PHE A 76 -7.61 -3.43 3.99
C PHE A 76 -8.72 -4.09 3.16
N ASP A 77 -9.40 -5.06 3.73
CA ASP A 77 -10.57 -5.69 3.13
C ASP A 77 -11.83 -4.92 3.55
N LEU A 78 -12.60 -4.48 2.55
CA LEU A 78 -13.84 -3.70 2.72
C LEU A 78 -14.93 -4.41 3.55
N HIS A 79 -14.79 -5.71 3.76
CA HIS A 79 -15.73 -6.58 4.47
C HIS A 79 -15.12 -7.23 5.72
N PHE A 80 -13.93 -6.79 6.14
CA PHE A 80 -13.27 -7.36 7.32
C PHE A 80 -12.74 -6.27 8.26
N GLU A 81 -13.51 -6.03 9.31
CA GLU A 81 -13.31 -4.95 10.28
C GLU A 81 -11.91 -4.89 10.89
N ASP A 82 -11.33 -6.04 11.27
CA ASP A 82 -10.02 -6.05 11.94
C ASP A 82 -8.92 -5.53 11.00
N SER A 83 -9.01 -5.83 9.70
CA SER A 83 -8.04 -5.29 8.72
C SER A 83 -8.09 -3.78 8.59
N PHE A 84 -9.25 -3.16 8.85
CA PHE A 84 -9.39 -1.70 8.87
C PHE A 84 -8.91 -1.12 10.20
N LYS A 85 -9.26 -1.73 11.34
CA LYS A 85 -8.77 -1.31 12.66
C LYS A 85 -7.24 -1.32 12.76
N ASN A 86 -6.59 -2.32 12.15
CA ASN A 86 -5.15 -2.50 12.19
C ASN A 86 -4.38 -1.56 11.24
N LEU A 87 -5.05 -0.73 10.42
CA LEU A 87 -4.37 0.23 9.54
C LEU A 87 -3.39 1.15 10.27
N ASN A 88 -3.79 1.66 11.44
CA ASN A 88 -2.94 2.52 12.26
C ASN A 88 -1.67 1.80 12.73
N LYS A 89 -1.80 0.51 13.08
CA LYS A 89 -0.66 -0.31 13.46
C LYS A 89 0.33 -0.47 12.32
N TRP A 90 -0.15 -0.80 11.12
CA TRP A 90 0.70 -0.95 9.93
C TRP A 90 1.40 0.34 9.53
N MET A 91 0.71 1.48 9.63
CA MET A 91 1.29 2.79 9.35
C MET A 91 2.34 3.20 10.39
N ASN A 92 2.06 3.01 11.68
CA ASN A 92 3.03 3.28 12.74
C ASN A 92 4.28 2.41 12.57
N GLU A 93 4.12 1.14 12.20
CA GLU A 93 5.24 0.27 11.89
C GLU A 93 6.02 0.76 10.68
N PHE A 94 5.34 1.12 9.58
CA PHE A 94 5.97 1.66 8.38
C PHE A 94 6.83 2.88 8.71
N HIS A 95 6.27 3.86 9.42
CA HIS A 95 7.00 5.06 9.82
C HIS A 95 8.18 4.72 10.73
N SER A 96 7.97 3.90 11.77
CA SER A 96 9.03 3.47 12.69
C SER A 96 10.19 2.80 11.95
N LYS A 97 9.90 1.94 10.97
CA LYS A 97 10.91 1.21 10.20
C LYS A 97 11.62 2.08 9.16
N CYS A 98 10.93 3.07 8.59
CA CYS A 98 11.54 4.09 7.75
C CYS A 98 12.55 4.95 8.55
N LEU A 99 12.16 5.41 9.75
CA LEU A 99 13.05 6.18 10.63
C LEU A 99 14.26 5.35 11.10
N GLU A 100 14.06 4.08 11.49
CA GLU A 100 15.15 3.15 11.85
C GLU A 100 16.18 2.93 10.72
N ASN A 101 15.80 3.14 9.46
CA ASN A 101 16.65 2.96 8.29
C ASN A 101 17.38 4.25 7.85
N GLY A 102 17.42 5.28 8.71
CA GLY A 102 18.22 6.48 8.50
C GLY A 102 17.45 7.66 7.91
N LEU A 103 16.11 7.62 7.90
CA LEU A 103 15.32 8.84 7.69
C LEU A 103 15.33 9.63 8.99
N GLU A 104 16.15 10.68 9.04
CA GLU A 104 16.38 11.48 10.26
C GLU A 104 15.22 12.45 10.57
N ASN A 105 14.37 12.75 9.58
CA ASN A 105 13.27 13.70 9.70
C ASN A 105 11.94 13.06 9.27
N MET A 106 10.89 13.26 10.07
CA MET A 106 9.53 12.80 9.76
C MET A 106 8.97 13.45 8.48
N GLU A 107 9.41 14.66 8.13
CA GLU A 107 9.03 15.33 6.88
C GLU A 107 9.56 14.61 5.62
N LEU A 108 10.49 13.68 5.79
CA LEU A 108 11.04 12.85 4.72
C LEU A 108 10.43 11.45 4.70
N LEU A 109 9.29 11.21 5.37
CA LEU A 109 8.62 9.93 5.27
C LEU A 109 8.06 9.72 3.85
N PRO A 110 8.20 8.50 3.27
CA PRO A 110 7.63 8.23 1.96
C PRO A 110 6.09 8.32 2.00
N PRO A 111 5.45 8.77 0.91
CA PRO A 111 4.00 8.81 0.82
C PRO A 111 3.39 7.41 0.85
N PHE A 112 2.07 7.35 1.05
CA PHE A 112 1.33 6.10 0.94
C PHE A 112 -0.01 6.28 0.23
N VAL A 113 -0.52 5.17 -0.31
CA VAL A 113 -1.84 5.06 -0.92
C VAL A 113 -2.67 4.04 -0.14
N LEU A 114 -3.91 4.39 0.18
CA LEU A 114 -4.85 3.51 0.86
C LEU A 114 -5.70 2.76 -0.17
N ILE A 115 -5.79 1.44 -0.03
CA ILE A 115 -6.60 0.59 -0.92
C ILE A 115 -7.58 -0.26 -0.09
N GLY A 116 -8.87 -0.05 -0.36
CA GLY A 116 -9.94 -0.95 0.04
C GLY A 116 -10.07 -2.06 -1.00
N THR A 117 -9.93 -3.32 -0.59
CA THR A 117 -9.97 -4.47 -1.51
C THR A 117 -11.32 -5.17 -1.49
N LYS A 118 -11.57 -6.01 -2.51
CA LYS A 118 -12.77 -6.84 -2.65
C LYS A 118 -14.06 -6.05 -2.87
N SER A 119 -13.97 -4.91 -3.57
CA SER A 119 -15.14 -4.12 -3.97
C SER A 119 -16.12 -4.85 -4.91
N ASP A 120 -15.78 -6.05 -5.39
CA ASP A 120 -16.72 -6.94 -6.09
C ASP A 120 -17.81 -7.52 -5.18
N ILE A 121 -17.62 -7.46 -3.86
CA ILE A 121 -18.60 -7.93 -2.89
C ILE A 121 -19.53 -6.75 -2.53
N PRO A 122 -20.86 -6.89 -2.65
CA PRO A 122 -21.80 -5.84 -2.25
C PRO A 122 -21.63 -5.43 -0.77
N ARG A 123 -21.74 -4.13 -0.49
CA ARG A 123 -21.69 -3.60 0.88
C ARG A 123 -22.91 -4.04 1.69
N THR A 124 -22.70 -4.38 2.94
CA THR A 124 -23.75 -4.69 3.93
C THR A 124 -23.49 -3.89 5.21
N ASP A 125 -24.38 -3.98 6.21
CA ASP A 125 -24.24 -3.24 7.48
C ASP A 125 -22.98 -3.61 8.28
N ILE A 126 -22.34 -4.75 7.98
CA ILE A 126 -21.07 -5.18 8.60
C ILE A 126 -19.83 -4.74 7.80
N SER A 127 -20.01 -4.20 6.59
CA SER A 127 -18.92 -3.65 5.79
C SER A 127 -18.42 -2.34 6.39
N ILE A 128 -17.15 -2.00 6.14
CA ILE A 128 -16.61 -0.72 6.56
C ILE A 128 -17.26 0.39 5.72
N SER A 129 -18.01 1.29 6.35
CA SER A 129 -18.72 2.36 5.65
C SER A 129 -17.77 3.43 5.09
N ASN A 130 -18.22 4.15 4.06
CA ASN A 130 -17.44 5.23 3.46
C ASN A 130 -17.15 6.35 4.46
N GLU A 131 -18.10 6.66 5.35
CA GLU A 131 -17.94 7.69 6.39
C GLU A 131 -16.79 7.32 7.34
N ARG A 132 -16.65 6.04 7.70
CA ARG A 132 -15.55 5.57 8.55
C ARG A 132 -14.21 5.67 7.85
N ILE A 133 -14.15 5.36 6.55
CA ILE A 133 -12.92 5.46 5.75
C ILE A 133 -12.53 6.93 5.59
N GLU A 134 -13.47 7.80 5.24
CA GLU A 134 -13.25 9.24 5.14
C GLU A 134 -12.80 9.86 6.46
N GLN A 135 -13.42 9.45 7.58
CA GLN A 135 -13.00 9.90 8.90
C GLN A 135 -11.58 9.45 9.22
N TRP A 136 -11.23 8.20 8.87
CA TRP A 136 -9.87 7.72 9.04
C TRP A 136 -8.88 8.55 8.21
N CYS A 137 -9.17 8.81 6.92
CA CYS A 137 -8.34 9.64 6.06
C CYS A 137 -8.13 11.05 6.66
N LYS A 138 -9.21 11.72 7.07
CA LYS A 138 -9.15 13.05 7.70
C LYS A 138 -8.32 13.06 8.98
N ASN A 139 -8.40 12.00 9.79
CA ASN A 139 -7.60 11.87 11.00
C ASN A 139 -6.10 11.69 10.70
N ILE A 140 -5.73 11.06 9.59
CA ILE A 140 -4.32 10.96 9.16
C ILE A 140 -3.83 12.29 8.59
N GLU A 141 -4.61 12.91 7.70
CA GLU A 141 -4.29 14.23 7.13
C GLU A 141 -4.11 15.28 8.24
N GLY A 142 -4.97 15.24 9.27
CA GLY A 142 -4.89 16.12 10.44
C GLY A 142 -3.66 15.92 11.34
N GLN A 143 -2.89 14.83 11.16
CA GLN A 143 -1.60 14.64 11.86
C GLN A 143 -0.44 15.37 11.17
N GLY A 144 -0.65 15.91 9.96
CA GLY A 144 0.38 16.65 9.21
C GLY A 144 1.49 15.77 8.64
N ILE A 145 1.31 14.44 8.63
CA ILE A 145 2.29 13.49 8.07
C ILE A 145 2.16 13.40 6.54
N ILE A 146 0.96 13.62 6.01
CA ILE A 146 0.66 13.61 4.58
C ILE A 146 -0.42 14.66 4.28
N ASP A 147 -0.26 15.41 3.20
CA ASP A 147 -1.23 16.45 2.80
C ASP A 147 -2.59 15.86 2.43
N LYS A 148 -2.59 14.68 1.79
CA LYS A 148 -3.80 14.02 1.31
C LYS A 148 -3.62 12.51 1.24
N VAL A 149 -4.57 11.78 1.81
CA VAL A 149 -4.65 10.32 1.63
C VAL A 149 -5.33 10.03 0.29
N HIS A 150 -4.59 9.43 -0.63
CA HIS A 150 -5.16 8.88 -1.86
C HIS A 150 -5.82 7.53 -1.57
N TYR A 151 -7.15 7.49 -1.58
CA TYR A 151 -7.95 6.30 -1.32
C TYR A 151 -8.59 5.75 -2.59
N PHE A 152 -8.53 4.42 -2.76
CA PHE A 152 -9.19 3.72 -3.84
C PHE A 152 -9.84 2.41 -3.38
N GLU A 153 -10.99 2.08 -3.96
CA GLU A 153 -11.60 0.76 -3.85
C GLU A 153 -11.27 -0.08 -5.08
N THR A 154 -10.84 -1.33 -4.88
CA THR A 154 -10.35 -2.20 -5.97
C THR A 154 -10.95 -3.60 -5.88
N SER A 155 -11.04 -4.26 -7.03
CA SER A 155 -11.30 -5.70 -7.08
C SER A 155 -10.26 -6.35 -7.98
N ALA A 156 -9.32 -7.07 -7.38
CA ALA A 156 -8.39 -7.91 -8.11
C ALA A 156 -9.10 -9.08 -8.81
N LYS A 157 -10.27 -9.51 -8.31
CA LYS A 157 -11.05 -10.60 -8.91
C LYS A 157 -11.67 -10.19 -10.25
N LEU A 158 -12.13 -8.94 -10.35
CA LEU A 158 -12.77 -8.39 -11.55
C LEU A 158 -11.84 -7.47 -12.36
N SER A 159 -10.56 -7.37 -11.98
CA SER A 159 -9.59 -6.42 -12.57
C SER A 159 -10.09 -4.97 -12.56
N GLN A 160 -10.85 -4.59 -11.53
CA GLN A 160 -11.49 -3.28 -11.43
C GLN A 160 -10.67 -2.29 -10.61
N ASN A 161 -10.56 -1.06 -11.14
CA ASN A 161 -9.89 0.08 -10.54
C ASN A 161 -8.43 -0.18 -10.15
N ILE A 162 -7.67 -0.95 -10.93
CA ILE A 162 -6.26 -1.27 -10.61
C ILE A 162 -5.28 -0.24 -11.19
N ILE A 163 -5.56 0.23 -12.41
CA ILE A 163 -4.66 1.10 -13.18
C ILE A 163 -4.49 2.47 -12.51
N MET A 164 -5.60 3.09 -12.09
CA MET A 164 -5.56 4.44 -11.49
C MET A 164 -4.79 4.49 -10.16
N PRO A 165 -5.01 3.56 -9.20
CA PRO A 165 -4.16 3.48 -8.02
C PRO A 165 -2.70 3.24 -8.38
N PHE A 166 -2.41 2.32 -9.31
CA PHE A 166 -1.03 2.00 -9.67
C PHE A 166 -0.30 3.22 -10.27
N ASN A 167 -0.94 3.94 -11.20
CA ASN A 167 -0.41 5.20 -11.73
C ASN A 167 -0.20 6.25 -10.64
N THR A 168 -1.13 6.37 -9.68
CA THR A 168 -1.02 7.30 -8.55
C THR A 168 0.17 6.96 -7.66
N ILE A 169 0.34 5.67 -7.32
CA ILE A 169 1.47 5.15 -6.55
C ILE A 169 2.78 5.49 -7.25
N THR A 170 2.89 5.22 -8.57
CA THR A 170 4.11 5.51 -9.33
C THR A 170 4.43 7.00 -9.37
N LYS A 171 3.43 7.87 -9.58
CA LYS A 171 3.64 9.33 -9.55
C LYS A 171 4.13 9.83 -8.19
N LEU A 172 3.50 9.39 -7.11
CA LEU A 172 3.90 9.75 -5.75
C LEU A 172 5.32 9.27 -5.43
N ALA A 173 5.63 8.03 -5.79
CA ALA A 173 6.97 7.45 -5.62
C ALA A 173 8.04 8.24 -6.38
N LEU A 174 7.76 8.62 -7.64
CA LEU A 174 8.69 9.39 -8.46
C LEU A 174 8.93 10.79 -7.89
N ASN A 175 7.86 11.50 -7.50
CA ASN A 175 7.96 12.83 -6.89
C ASN A 175 8.76 12.81 -5.58
N TYR A 176 8.52 11.80 -4.73
CA TYR A 176 9.28 11.60 -3.51
C TYR A 176 10.75 11.29 -3.80
N SER A 177 11.04 10.35 -4.71
CA SER A 177 12.41 10.02 -5.11
C SER A 177 13.19 11.24 -5.61
N ASN A 178 12.57 12.04 -6.48
CA ASN A 178 13.15 13.28 -7.00
C ASN A 178 13.38 14.34 -5.90
N SER A 179 12.55 14.36 -4.87
CA SER A 179 12.70 15.27 -3.73
C SER A 179 13.85 14.85 -2.81
N ILE A 180 13.96 13.55 -2.51
CA ILE A 180 15.06 13.00 -1.70
C ILE A 180 16.42 13.16 -2.41
N GLN A 181 16.47 12.97 -3.74
CA GLN A 181 17.69 13.17 -4.52
C GLN A 181 18.18 14.63 -4.53
N LYS A 182 17.29 15.62 -4.34
CA LYS A 182 17.68 17.03 -4.24
C LYS A 182 18.26 17.42 -2.88
N ILE A 183 18.04 16.59 -1.85
CA ILE A 183 18.49 16.82 -0.48
C ILE A 183 19.86 16.17 -0.23
N LYS A 184 20.16 15.07 -0.95
CA LYS A 184 21.45 14.36 -0.91
C LYS A 184 22.50 15.04 -1.78
#